data_AF-A0A9E5FN13-F1
#
_entry.id   AF-A0A9E5FN13-F1
#
_cell.length_a   1.000
_cell.length_b   1.000
_cell.length_c   1.000
_cell.angle_alpha   90.00
_cell.angle_beta   90.00
_cell.angle_gamma   90.00
#
_symmetry.space_group_name_H-M   'P 1'
#
loop_
_entity.id
_entity.type
_entity.pdbx_description
1 polymer ?
#
loop_
_entity_poly.entity_id
_entity_poly.type
_entity_poly.pdbx_seq_one_letter_code
_entity_poly.pdbx_strand_id
1 'polypeptide(L)'
;MRRIYIFCFIFFLFSSNRVTAQNHVKWQMSWDAKRQGVVISATIDPTWHMYSPMTDPNLGPIPLKVTWEKNKAAKTVGSFEFLTTPTAHEDLNFGGTVYIWETKMEGFQKIKLKKATQLKATVNYMICDETMCLPPIDVPLSIQLKF
;
A
#
# COMPACT_ATOMS: atom_id res chain seq x y z
N MET A 1 66.31 -18.08 2.63
CA MET A 1 65.84 -17.05 1.69
C MET A 1 64.59 -17.58 0.99
N ARG A 2 63.41 -17.39 1.57
CA ARG A 2 62.38 -16.40 1.18
C ARG A 2 61.96 -16.53 -0.30
N ARG A 3 60.72 -17.01 -0.54
CA ARG A 3 59.75 -16.61 -1.61
C ARG A 3 58.58 -17.61 -1.60
N ILE A 4 57.52 -17.33 -0.84
CA ILE A 4 56.31 -16.57 -1.22
C ILE A 4 55.32 -17.46 -2.00
N TYR A 5 54.26 -17.84 -1.27
CA TYR A 5 53.09 -18.58 -1.73
C TYR A 5 52.26 -17.73 -2.68
N ILE A 6 51.96 -18.24 -3.88
CA ILE A 6 50.95 -17.67 -4.78
C ILE A 6 49.72 -18.58 -4.70
N PHE A 7 48.86 -18.29 -3.73
CA PHE A 7 47.52 -18.85 -3.64
C PHE A 7 46.57 -17.87 -4.33
N CYS A 8 46.40 -18.01 -5.65
CA CYS A 8 45.47 -17.21 -6.43
C CYS A 8 44.09 -17.89 -6.40
N PHE A 9 43.37 -17.76 -5.29
CA PHE A 9 41.96 -18.14 -5.19
C PHE A 9 41.13 -16.85 -5.19
N ILE A 10 40.79 -16.37 -6.39
CA ILE A 10 39.84 -15.26 -6.58
C ILE A 10 38.45 -15.82 -6.25
N PHE A 11 38.05 -15.69 -5.00
CA PHE A 11 36.67 -15.92 -4.56
C PHE A 11 35.87 -14.64 -4.85
N PHE A 12 35.27 -14.57 -6.03
CA PHE A 12 34.38 -13.49 -6.41
C PHE A 12 33.06 -13.66 -5.63
N LEU A 13 32.97 -13.03 -4.46
CA LEU A 13 31.75 -12.91 -3.67
C LEU A 13 30.75 -12.05 -4.46
N PHE A 14 29.90 -12.71 -5.25
CA PHE A 14 28.71 -12.09 -5.84
C PHE A 14 27.73 -11.80 -4.70
N SER A 15 27.87 -10.65 -4.05
CA SER A 15 26.90 -10.16 -3.07
C SER A 15 25.58 -9.92 -3.79
N SER A 16 24.58 -10.76 -3.49
CA SER A 16 23.23 -10.61 -4.01
C SER A 16 22.61 -9.33 -3.48
N ASN A 17 22.66 -8.26 -4.28
CA ASN A 17 21.88 -7.05 -4.01
C ASN A 17 20.40 -7.44 -4.06
N ARG A 18 19.76 -7.50 -2.90
CA ARG A 18 18.30 -7.60 -2.82
C ARG A 18 17.76 -6.23 -3.20
N VAL A 19 17.29 -6.09 -4.44
CA VAL A 19 16.48 -4.93 -4.84
C VAL A 19 15.15 -5.05 -4.10
N THR A 20 15.01 -4.36 -2.97
CA THR A 20 13.71 -4.08 -2.38
C THR A 20 13.04 -3.00 -3.23
N ALA A 21 11.84 -3.28 -3.71
CA ALA A 21 11.00 -2.25 -4.33
C ALA A 21 10.88 -1.05 -3.38
N GLN A 22 11.02 0.16 -3.91
CA GLN A 22 10.86 1.41 -3.17
C GLN A 22 9.39 1.55 -2.76
N ASN A 23 9.03 0.99 -1.60
CA ASN A 23 7.70 1.14 -1.05
C ASN A 23 7.74 2.20 0.06
N HIS A 24 7.25 3.40 -0.28
CA HIS A 24 7.14 4.55 0.60
C HIS A 24 5.86 4.57 1.45
N VAL A 25 5.13 3.45 1.48
CA VAL A 25 3.92 3.30 2.28
C VAL A 25 3.95 2.03 3.12
N LYS A 26 3.79 2.21 4.43
CA LYS A 26 3.63 1.12 5.39
C LYS A 26 2.15 0.90 5.65
N TRP A 27 1.68 -0.30 5.30
CA TRP A 27 0.28 -0.68 5.43
C TRP A 27 0.03 -1.49 6.69
N GLN A 28 -1.11 -1.25 7.32
CA GLN A 28 -1.63 -2.00 8.44
C GLN A 28 -3.11 -2.30 8.23
N MET A 29 -3.54 -3.47 8.66
CA MET A 29 -4.93 -3.86 8.70
C MET A 29 -5.28 -4.30 10.13
N SER A 30 -6.30 -3.70 10.72
CA SER A 30 -6.73 -3.96 12.10
C SER A 30 -8.23 -4.20 12.19
N TRP A 31 -8.68 -4.79 13.31
CA TRP A 31 -10.09 -5.06 13.59
C TRP A 31 -10.62 -4.03 14.58
N ASP A 32 -11.71 -3.36 14.22
CA ASP A 32 -12.50 -2.52 15.12
C ASP A 32 -13.73 -3.30 15.60
N ALA A 33 -13.66 -3.79 16.84
CA ALA A 33 -14.73 -4.55 17.45
C ALA A 33 -16.00 -3.71 17.72
N LYS A 34 -15.85 -2.40 17.97
CA LYS A 34 -16.96 -1.50 18.28
C LYS A 34 -17.80 -1.21 17.04
N ARG A 35 -17.13 -0.97 15.90
CA ARG A 35 -17.81 -0.72 14.61
C ARG A 35 -18.09 -2.01 13.82
N GLN A 36 -17.59 -3.16 14.29
CA GLN A 36 -17.66 -4.46 13.62
C GLN A 36 -17.12 -4.39 12.19
N GLY A 37 -15.87 -3.98 12.06
CA GLY A 37 -15.24 -3.85 10.76
C GLY A 37 -13.73 -3.82 10.84
N VAL A 38 -13.11 -3.65 9.69
CA VAL A 38 -11.67 -3.56 9.57
C VAL A 38 -11.26 -2.15 9.20
N VAL A 39 -10.16 -1.70 9.79
CA VAL A 39 -9.51 -0.44 9.46
C VAL A 39 -8.25 -0.79 8.67
N ILE A 40 -8.09 -0.17 7.50
CA ILE A 40 -6.85 -0.19 6.74
C ILE A 40 -6.20 1.17 6.94
N SER A 41 -4.97 1.18 7.44
CA SER A 41 -4.17 2.37 7.65
C SER A 41 -2.90 2.30 6.79
N ALA A 42 -2.56 3.41 6.16
CA ALA A 42 -1.29 3.62 5.47
C ALA A 42 -0.54 4.75 6.17
N THR A 43 0.74 4.52 6.47
CA THR A 43 1.70 5.58 6.83
C THR A 43 2.55 5.86 5.61
N ILE A 44 2.56 7.11 5.16
CA ILE A 44 3.22 7.56 3.93
C ILE A 44 4.48 8.31 4.33
N ASP A 45 5.61 7.97 3.71
CA ASP A 45 6.88 8.65 3.96
C ASP A 45 6.75 10.16 3.61
N PRO A 46 7.50 11.05 4.29
CA PRO A 46 7.47 12.48 3.99
C PRO A 46 7.76 12.76 2.51
N THR A 47 7.18 13.84 1.99
CA THR A 47 7.29 14.31 0.58
C THR A 47 6.69 13.39 -0.48
N TRP A 48 6.04 12.28 -0.08
CA TRP A 48 5.34 11.40 -1.00
C TRP A 48 3.82 11.57 -0.88
N HIS A 49 3.14 11.42 -2.02
CA HIS A 49 1.71 11.70 -2.16
C HIS A 49 0.98 10.50 -2.76
N MET A 50 -0.02 9.99 -2.03
CA MET A 50 -0.87 8.89 -2.50
C MET A 50 -2.21 9.42 -3.02
N TYR A 51 -2.63 8.95 -4.19
CA TYR A 51 -3.83 9.44 -4.86
C TYR A 51 -5.12 8.79 -4.36
N SER A 52 -6.09 9.63 -4.02
CA SER A 52 -7.44 9.24 -3.62
C SER A 52 -8.30 8.87 -4.82
N PRO A 53 -9.26 7.93 -4.67
CA PRO A 53 -10.32 7.65 -5.65
C PRO A 53 -11.21 8.83 -6.04
N MET A 54 -11.09 9.97 -5.35
CA MET A 54 -11.71 11.22 -5.77
C MET A 54 -11.01 11.84 -7.00
N THR A 55 -9.76 11.46 -7.27
CA THR A 55 -9.02 11.84 -8.47
C THR A 55 -9.60 11.12 -9.68
N ASP A 56 -9.76 11.83 -10.80
CA ASP A 56 -10.19 11.21 -12.05
C ASP A 56 -9.18 10.12 -12.46
N PRO A 57 -9.60 8.85 -12.61
CA PRO A 57 -8.71 7.76 -12.98
C PRO A 57 -8.06 7.91 -14.37
N ASN A 58 -8.54 8.83 -15.21
CA ASN A 58 -7.98 9.10 -16.54
C ASN A 58 -6.93 10.22 -16.54
N LEU A 59 -6.73 10.93 -15.41
CA LEU A 59 -5.84 12.10 -15.36
C LEU A 59 -4.35 11.72 -15.41
N GLY A 60 -4.01 10.44 -15.22
CA GLY A 60 -2.64 9.94 -15.25
C GLY A 60 -2.29 9.09 -14.03
N PRO A 61 -2.45 9.60 -12.78
CA PRO A 61 -2.10 8.82 -11.62
C PRO A 61 -3.14 7.74 -11.32
N ILE A 62 -2.68 6.55 -10.92
CA ILE A 62 -3.57 5.46 -10.53
C ILE A 62 -3.99 5.62 -9.07
N PRO A 63 -5.27 5.92 -8.78
CA PRO A 63 -5.74 6.11 -7.42
C PRO A 63 -5.80 4.80 -6.64
N LEU A 64 -5.77 4.91 -5.32
CA LEU A 64 -5.86 3.79 -4.40
C LEU A 64 -7.15 2.96 -4.62
N LYS A 65 -7.01 1.68 -4.87
CA LYS A 65 -8.12 0.73 -4.98
C LYS A 65 -7.95 -0.40 -3.98
N VAL A 66 -9.00 -0.65 -3.18
CA VAL A 66 -9.07 -1.80 -2.28
C VAL A 66 -9.93 -2.89 -2.90
N THR A 67 -9.37 -4.09 -3.07
CA THR A 67 -10.09 -5.26 -3.57
C THR A 67 -10.13 -6.35 -2.51
N TRP A 68 -11.32 -6.88 -2.23
CA TRP A 68 -11.52 -7.92 -1.22
C TRP A 68 -11.58 -9.31 -1.86
N GLU A 69 -10.85 -10.26 -1.30
CA GLU A 69 -11.01 -11.66 -1.72
C GLU A 69 -12.37 -12.22 -1.25
N LYS A 70 -13.02 -13.02 -2.11
CA LYS A 70 -14.30 -13.64 -1.78
C LYS A 70 -14.14 -14.58 -0.58
N ASN A 71 -14.94 -14.34 0.46
CA ASN A 71 -14.94 -15.18 1.66
C ASN A 71 -16.39 -15.59 2.01
N LYS A 72 -16.62 -16.89 2.27
CA LYS A 72 -17.95 -17.41 2.65
C LYS A 72 -18.29 -17.13 4.12
N ALA A 73 -17.27 -16.99 4.96
CA ALA A 73 -17.35 -16.78 6.41
C ALA A 73 -17.29 -15.32 6.83
N ALA A 74 -16.85 -14.40 5.95
CA ALA A 74 -16.88 -12.95 6.19
C ALA A 74 -17.35 -12.22 4.92
N LYS A 75 -18.24 -11.24 5.06
CA LYS A 75 -18.71 -10.41 3.93
C LYS A 75 -18.51 -8.94 4.22
N THR A 76 -18.04 -8.18 3.24
CA THR A 76 -18.08 -6.73 3.28
C THR A 76 -19.53 -6.24 3.22
N VAL A 77 -19.82 -5.17 3.95
CA VAL A 77 -21.14 -4.53 3.99
C VAL A 77 -20.96 -3.07 3.60
N GLY A 78 -21.64 -2.65 2.54
CA GLY A 78 -21.49 -1.30 1.98
C GLY A 78 -20.15 -1.10 1.27
N SER A 79 -19.87 0.16 0.90
CA SER A 79 -18.61 0.58 0.31
C SER A 79 -17.50 0.69 1.36
N PHE A 80 -16.26 0.72 0.90
CA PHE A 80 -15.12 1.13 1.70
C PHE A 80 -15.22 2.64 1.97
N GLU A 81 -15.11 3.06 3.22
CA GLU A 81 -15.23 4.45 3.65
C GLU A 81 -13.85 5.01 4.00
N PHE A 82 -13.41 6.09 3.36
CA PHE A 82 -12.20 6.80 3.79
C PHE A 82 -12.49 7.64 5.03
N LEU A 83 -11.72 7.46 6.08
CA LEU A 83 -11.82 8.18 7.35
C LEU A 83 -10.93 9.44 7.35
N THR A 84 -9.87 9.44 6.56
CA THR A 84 -9.01 10.60 6.32
C THR A 84 -9.46 11.34 5.07
N THR A 85 -9.67 12.64 5.18
CA THR A 85 -10.00 13.50 4.03
C THR A 85 -8.75 13.78 3.20
N PRO A 86 -8.76 13.53 1.88
CA PRO A 86 -7.65 13.93 1.01
C PRO A 86 -7.69 15.44 0.75
N THR A 87 -6.53 16.03 0.47
CA THR A 87 -6.39 17.43 0.07
C THR A 87 -6.48 17.53 -1.45
N ALA A 88 -7.15 18.56 -1.96
CA ALA A 88 -7.19 18.86 -3.39
C ALA A 88 -5.95 19.67 -3.81
N HIS A 89 -5.31 19.27 -4.90
CA HIS A 89 -4.13 19.91 -5.47
C HIS A 89 -4.31 20.06 -6.97
N GLU A 90 -4.07 21.26 -7.50
CA GLU A 90 -3.97 21.46 -8.94
C GLU A 90 -2.60 20.98 -9.41
N ASP A 91 -2.58 19.96 -10.25
CA ASP A 91 -1.35 19.41 -10.80
C ASP A 91 -1.29 19.67 -12.31
N LEU A 92 -0.40 20.58 -12.70
CA LEU A 92 -0.19 20.94 -14.10
C LEU A 92 0.39 19.79 -14.93
N ASN A 93 1.10 18.83 -14.31
CA ASN A 93 1.64 17.66 -15.01
C ASN A 93 0.51 16.73 -15.48
N PHE A 94 -0.58 16.69 -14.71
CA PHE A 94 -1.77 15.90 -15.02
C PHE A 94 -2.90 16.72 -15.65
N GLY A 95 -2.76 18.06 -15.67
CA GLY A 95 -3.70 18.96 -16.32
C GLY A 95 -5.04 19.08 -15.60
N GLY A 96 -5.06 18.90 -14.27
CA GLY A 96 -6.28 19.06 -13.47
C GLY A 96 -6.08 18.84 -11.97
N THR A 97 -7.20 18.83 -11.24
CA THR A 97 -7.23 18.63 -9.80
C THR A 97 -7.02 17.15 -9.44
N VAL A 98 -5.97 16.87 -8.69
CA VAL A 98 -5.76 15.58 -8.01
C VAL A 98 -6.14 15.70 -6.53
N TYR A 99 -6.56 14.59 -5.93
CA TYR A 99 -6.85 14.50 -4.51
C TYR A 99 -5.84 13.55 -3.88
N ILE A 100 -5.07 14.03 -2.91
CA ILE A 100 -3.94 13.29 -2.34
C ILE A 100 -4.05 13.15 -0.82
N TRP A 101 -3.48 12.08 -0.31
CA TRP A 101 -3.11 11.95 1.10
C TRP A 101 -1.61 12.05 1.25
N GLU A 102 -1.21 12.77 2.30
CA GLU A 102 0.17 12.89 2.76
C GLU A 102 0.25 12.39 4.20
N THR A 103 1.39 11.82 4.59
CA THR A 103 1.66 11.26 5.93
C THR A 103 0.80 10.04 6.31
N LYS A 104 -0.52 10.08 6.08
CA LYS A 104 -1.45 9.05 6.54
C LYS A 104 -2.70 8.95 5.67
N MET A 105 -3.17 7.72 5.47
CA MET A 105 -4.51 7.42 4.99
C MET A 105 -5.15 6.38 5.90
N GLU A 106 -6.43 6.56 6.25
CA GLU A 106 -7.23 5.54 6.92
C GLU A 106 -8.55 5.34 6.22
N GLY A 107 -8.97 4.09 6.14
CA GLY A 107 -10.30 3.75 5.70
C GLY A 107 -10.87 2.56 6.46
N PHE A 108 -12.18 2.44 6.43
CA PHE A 108 -12.96 1.48 7.17
C PHE A 108 -13.85 0.66 6.23
N GLN A 109 -13.91 -0.64 6.49
CA GLN A 109 -14.88 -1.52 5.87
C GLN A 109 -15.67 -2.24 6.96
N LYS A 110 -16.99 -2.06 6.96
CA LYS A 110 -17.86 -2.87 7.80
C LYS A 110 -17.84 -4.33 7.33
N ILE A 111 -17.71 -5.27 8.27
CA ILE A 111 -17.63 -6.71 7.99
C ILE A 111 -18.71 -7.45 8.76
N LYS A 112 -19.48 -8.28 8.05
CA LYS A 112 -20.36 -9.29 8.64
C LYS A 112 -19.62 -10.61 8.77
N LEU A 113 -19.15 -10.92 9.98
CA LEU A 113 -18.49 -12.18 10.31
C LEU A 113 -19.52 -13.27 10.66
N LYS A 114 -19.37 -14.46 10.07
CA LYS A 114 -20.20 -15.63 10.34
C LYS A 114 -19.44 -16.75 11.07
N LYS A 115 -18.15 -16.90 10.77
CA LYS A 115 -17.24 -17.88 11.38
C LYS A 115 -15.84 -17.30 11.40
N ALA A 116 -15.01 -17.76 12.34
CA ALA A 116 -13.60 -17.39 12.37
C ALA A 116 -12.94 -17.71 11.01
N THR A 117 -12.20 -16.76 10.47
CA THR A 117 -11.62 -16.85 9.11
C THR A 117 -10.54 -15.81 8.91
N GLN A 118 -9.71 -16.00 7.89
CA GLN A 118 -8.80 -14.97 7.41
C GLN A 118 -9.50 -14.10 6.38
N LEU A 119 -9.59 -12.81 6.64
CA LEU A 119 -10.01 -11.83 5.64
C LEU A 119 -8.77 -11.34 4.90
N LYS A 120 -8.86 -11.26 3.57
CA LYS A 120 -7.77 -10.82 2.70
C LYS A 120 -8.25 -9.68 1.80
N ALA A 121 -7.36 -8.71 1.60
CA ALA A 121 -7.56 -7.61 0.70
C ALA A 121 -6.27 -7.32 -0.06
N THR A 122 -6.38 -6.76 -1.25
CA THR A 122 -5.24 -6.19 -1.98
C THR A 122 -5.48 -4.70 -2.11
N VAL A 123 -4.49 -3.91 -1.72
CA VAL A 123 -4.47 -2.47 -2.01
C VAL A 123 -3.58 -2.25 -3.24
N ASN A 124 -4.15 -1.66 -4.27
CA ASN A 124 -3.45 -1.25 -5.48
C ASN A 124 -3.36 0.27 -5.48
N TYR A 125 -2.18 0.84 -5.65
CA TYR A 125 -2.02 2.30 -5.65
C TYR A 125 -0.72 2.71 -6.34
N MET A 126 -0.69 3.96 -6.77
CA MET A 126 0.50 4.66 -7.24
C MET A 126 0.86 5.79 -6.27
N ILE A 127 2.14 6.13 -6.21
CA ILE A 127 2.64 7.21 -5.35
C ILE A 127 3.68 8.04 -6.11
N CYS A 128 3.69 9.35 -5.88
CA CYS A 128 4.66 10.26 -6.47
C CYS A 128 5.27 11.16 -5.40
N ASP A 129 6.49 11.60 -5.65
CA ASP A 129 7.05 12.79 -5.02
C ASP A 129 7.00 13.96 -6.02
N GLU A 130 7.65 15.08 -5.70
CA GLU A 130 7.70 16.28 -6.56
C GLU A 130 8.41 16.05 -7.91
N THR A 131 9.19 14.98 -8.05
CA THR A 131 10.10 14.74 -9.17
C THR A 131 9.70 13.54 -10.03
N MET A 132 9.08 12.52 -9.42
CA MET A 132 8.79 11.26 -10.10
C MET A 132 7.61 10.52 -9.48
N CYS A 133 7.01 9.66 -10.30
CA CYS A 133 6.01 8.70 -9.90
C CYS A 133 6.59 7.29 -9.96
N LEU A 134 6.34 6.50 -8.92
CA LEU A 134 6.66 5.07 -8.95
C LEU A 134 5.55 4.30 -9.66
N PRO A 135 5.88 3.20 -10.37
CA PRO A 135 4.86 2.32 -10.93
C PRO A 135 3.86 1.85 -9.87
N PRO A 136 2.59 1.62 -10.23
CA PRO A 136 1.60 1.14 -9.27
C PRO A 136 1.98 -0.25 -8.74
N ILE A 137 1.69 -0.48 -7.46
CA ILE A 137 1.98 -1.75 -6.79
C ILE A 137 0.75 -2.36 -6.14
N ASP A 138 0.72 -3.69 -6.11
CA ASP A 138 -0.26 -4.48 -5.36
C ASP A 138 0.34 -4.91 -4.02
N VAL A 139 -0.29 -4.51 -2.92
CA VAL A 139 0.10 -4.94 -1.58
C VAL A 139 -0.99 -5.84 -1.00
N PRO A 140 -0.72 -7.15 -0.83
CA PRO A 140 -1.64 -8.07 -0.19
C PRO A 140 -1.65 -7.83 1.33
N LEU A 141 -2.84 -7.65 1.88
CA LEU A 141 -3.12 -7.50 3.30
C LEU A 141 -3.99 -8.65 3.78
N SER A 142 -3.79 -9.06 5.04
CA SER A 142 -4.68 -10.04 5.65
C SER A 142 -4.78 -9.88 7.16
N ILE A 143 -5.92 -10.29 7.70
CA ILE A 143 -6.18 -10.30 9.14
C ILE A 143 -6.97 -11.54 9.52
N GLN A 144 -6.65 -12.13 10.67
CA GLN A 144 -7.42 -13.22 11.25
C GLN A 144 -8.59 -12.65 12.07
N LEU A 145 -9.82 -13.01 11.70
CA LEU A 145 -11.04 -12.62 12.38
C LEU A 145 -11.54 -13.77 13.25
N LYS A 146 -11.83 -13.47 14.52
CA LYS A 146 -12.33 -14.42 15.53
C LYS A 146 -13.48 -13.76 16.32
N PHE A 147 -14.28 -14.59 16.98
CA PHE A 147 -15.31 -14.14 17.92
C PHE A 147 -14.70 -13.79 19.27
#